data_AF-A0A6L7MYN2-F1
#
_entry.id   AF-A0A6L7MYN2-F1
#
_cell.length_a   1.000
_cell.length_b   1.000
_cell.length_c   1.000
_cell.angle_alpha   90.00
_cell.angle_beta   90.00
_cell.angle_gamma   90.00
#
_symmetry.space_group_name_H-M   'P 1'
#
loop_
_entity.id
_entity.type
_entity.pdbx_description
1 polymer ?
#
loop_
_entity_poly.entity_id
_entity_poly.type
_entity_poly.pdbx_seq_one_letter_code
_entity_poly.pdbx_strand_id
1 'polypeptide(L)'
;MFPTSLNRGLLAALGCVAGVVATAGETLEPADPYPGAGEIAIYRDGWGVPHVYAEVEENGYFGLAYALASDQLERFLLSIHAARGTVAQHIEPGALPWHIMGPLSVEQTVEVDYQARLWNLRSHAEAAVDRLHPQVRRNYAGFVATGSTHTSRTTPISFPAGRPRTSRLPT
;
A
#
# COMPACT_ATOMS: atom_id res chain seq x y z
N MET A 1 -49.82 31.00 9.87
CA MET A 1 -48.99 31.44 11.02
C MET A 1 -48.00 30.32 11.32
N PHE A 2 -46.85 30.34 10.66
CA PHE A 2 -45.79 29.33 10.79
C PHE A 2 -44.64 29.96 11.58
N PRO A 3 -44.19 29.41 12.71
CA PRO A 3 -43.02 29.96 13.38
C PRO A 3 -41.75 29.45 12.70
N THR A 4 -41.09 30.38 12.04
CA THR A 4 -39.69 30.39 11.66
C THR A 4 -38.82 30.47 12.92
N SER A 5 -38.06 29.41 13.21
CA SER A 5 -36.78 29.56 13.90
C SER A 5 -35.78 28.57 13.30
N LEU A 6 -35.24 29.00 12.15
CA LEU A 6 -34.13 28.35 11.48
C LEU A 6 -32.92 28.43 12.43
N ASN A 7 -32.64 27.30 13.08
CA ASN A 7 -31.67 27.21 14.16
C ASN A 7 -30.25 27.36 13.59
N ARG A 8 -29.65 28.55 13.77
CA ARG A 8 -28.31 28.92 13.27
C ARG A 8 -27.19 28.00 13.78
N GLY A 9 -27.46 27.18 14.80
CA GLY A 9 -26.54 26.16 15.31
C GLY A 9 -26.35 24.95 14.40
N LEU A 10 -27.34 24.61 13.55
CA LEU A 10 -27.27 23.39 12.73
C LEU A 10 -26.30 23.52 11.54
N LEU A 11 -26.08 24.74 11.05
CA LEU A 11 -25.13 25.00 9.95
C LEU A 11 -23.66 25.09 10.43
N ALA A 12 -23.43 25.41 11.71
CA ALA A 12 -22.07 25.44 12.27
C ALA A 12 -21.52 24.03 12.53
N ALA A 13 -22.37 23.07 12.87
CA ALA A 13 -21.97 21.68 13.11
C ALA A 13 -21.62 20.91 11.82
N LEU A 14 -22.26 21.25 10.68
CA LEU A 14 -21.93 20.68 9.37
C LEU A 14 -20.64 21.26 8.77
N GLY A 15 -20.22 22.46 9.18
CA GLY A 15 -18.96 23.07 8.76
C GLY A 15 -17.71 22.42 9.38
N CYS A 16 -17.82 21.89 10.61
CA CYS A 16 -16.68 21.25 11.29
C CYS A 16 -16.41 19.81 10.82
N VAL A 17 -17.39 19.11 10.25
CA VAL A 17 -17.19 17.76 9.71
C VAL A 17 -16.50 17.79 8.35
N ALA A 18 -16.68 18.86 7.55
CA ALA A 18 -15.97 19.05 6.29
C ALA A 18 -14.50 19.50 6.47
N GLY A 19 -14.14 20.10 7.61
CA GLY A 19 -12.78 20.58 7.89
C GLY A 19 -11.81 19.52 8.43
N VAL A 20 -12.31 18.45 9.05
CA VAL A 20 -11.48 17.37 9.63
C VAL A 20 -11.26 16.21 8.66
N VAL A 21 -12.12 16.06 7.64
CA VAL A 21 -11.96 15.04 6.58
C VAL A 21 -10.85 15.40 5.58
N ALA A 22 -10.31 16.62 5.61
CA ALA A 22 -9.28 17.09 4.68
C ALA A 22 -7.82 16.97 5.19
N THR A 23 -7.57 16.53 6.44
CA THR A 23 -6.20 16.43 7.00
C THR A 23 -5.80 15.03 7.42
N ALA A 24 -6.56 14.00 7.03
CA ALA A 24 -6.21 12.60 7.28
C ALA A 24 -5.84 11.85 5.98
N GLY A 25 -5.43 12.58 4.94
CA GLY A 25 -4.42 12.04 4.05
C GLY A 25 -3.12 12.01 4.83
N GLU A 26 -2.87 10.94 5.59
CA GLU A 26 -1.52 10.60 6.01
C GLU A 26 -0.72 10.40 4.71
N THR A 27 -0.16 11.48 4.18
CA THR A 27 1.10 11.40 3.46
C THR A 27 2.04 10.74 4.46
N LEU A 28 2.29 9.45 4.24
CA LEU A 28 3.38 8.75 4.87
C LEU A 28 4.62 9.55 4.50
N GLU A 29 5.04 10.48 5.36
CA GLU A 29 6.29 11.20 5.19
C GLU A 29 7.37 10.12 5.05
N PRO A 30 8.08 10.06 3.90
CA PRO A 30 9.00 8.97 3.64
C PRO A 30 10.08 9.00 4.71
N ALA A 31 10.17 7.91 5.46
CA ALA A 31 11.30 7.64 6.34
C ALA A 31 12.56 7.60 5.49
N ASP A 32 13.36 8.68 5.56
CA ASP A 32 14.45 9.03 4.65
C ASP A 32 14.04 9.05 3.15
N PRO A 33 14.29 10.14 2.40
CA PRO A 33 14.01 10.16 0.97
C PRO A 33 14.77 9.03 0.27
N TYR A 34 14.05 8.10 -0.36
CA TYR A 34 14.67 7.13 -1.26
C TYR A 34 15.43 7.92 -2.34
N PRO A 35 16.75 7.72 -2.50
CA PRO A 35 17.58 8.61 -3.31
C PRO A 35 17.28 8.53 -4.81
N GLY A 36 16.41 7.63 -5.27
CA GLY A 36 15.81 7.65 -6.60
C GLY A 36 16.75 7.39 -7.77
N ALA A 37 18.06 7.46 -7.57
CA ALA A 37 19.04 7.48 -8.63
C ALA A 37 19.60 6.07 -8.90
N GLY A 38 19.49 5.62 -10.16
CA GLY A 38 20.12 4.40 -10.65
C GLY A 38 19.21 3.58 -11.57
N GLU A 39 19.81 2.81 -12.47
CA GLU A 39 19.07 1.95 -13.40
C GLU A 39 18.59 0.68 -12.68
N ILE A 40 17.31 0.33 -12.83
CA ILE A 40 16.71 -0.91 -12.30
C ILE A 40 16.26 -1.76 -13.49
N ALA A 41 16.74 -3.00 -13.54
CA ALA A 41 16.37 -3.96 -14.57
C ALA A 41 15.62 -5.14 -13.96
N ILE A 42 14.42 -5.43 -14.48
CA ILE A 42 13.61 -6.58 -14.06
C ILE A 42 13.48 -7.52 -15.26
N TYR A 43 14.08 -8.71 -15.15
CA TYR A 43 13.97 -9.76 -16.16
C TYR A 43 13.04 -10.84 -15.64
N ARG A 44 12.05 -11.26 -16.44
CA ARG A 44 11.15 -12.35 -16.08
C ARG A 44 11.52 -13.61 -16.83
N ASP A 45 11.61 -14.72 -16.11
CA ASP A 45 11.87 -16.04 -16.69
C ASP A 45 10.62 -16.60 -17.43
N GLY A 46 10.72 -17.85 -17.90
CA GLY A 46 9.62 -18.53 -18.59
C GLY A 46 8.40 -18.83 -17.70
N TRP A 47 8.57 -18.78 -16.38
CA TRP A 47 7.52 -19.01 -15.39
C TRP A 47 6.96 -17.71 -14.80
N GLY A 48 7.49 -16.56 -15.23
CA GLY A 48 7.09 -15.23 -14.78
C GLY A 48 7.82 -14.74 -13.53
N VAL A 49 8.78 -15.50 -12.99
CA VAL A 49 9.55 -15.13 -11.79
C VAL A 49 10.44 -13.91 -12.11
N PRO A 50 10.35 -12.82 -11.33
CA PRO A 50 11.14 -11.62 -11.56
C PRO A 50 12.56 -11.76 -10.97
N HIS A 51 13.57 -11.59 -11.82
CA HIS A 51 14.97 -11.36 -11.45
C HIS A 51 15.25 -9.86 -11.50
N VAL A 52 15.40 -9.25 -10.32
CA VAL A 52 15.64 -7.81 -10.16
C VAL A 52 17.14 -7.56 -10.03
N TYR A 53 17.66 -6.67 -10.86
CA TYR A 53 19.05 -6.20 -10.83
C TYR A 53 19.07 -4.69 -10.59
N ALA A 54 19.91 -4.27 -9.68
CA ALA A 54 20.18 -2.87 -9.36
C ALA A 54 21.63 -2.73 -8.88
N GLU A 55 22.24 -1.58 -9.13
CA GLU A 55 23.60 -1.26 -8.64
C GLU A 55 23.62 -0.94 -7.13
N VAL A 56 22.46 -0.54 -6.60
CA VAL A 56 22.26 -0.09 -5.22
C VAL A 56 21.18 -0.95 -4.56
N GLU A 57 21.39 -1.36 -3.31
CA GLU A 57 20.50 -2.30 -2.61
C GLU A 57 19.09 -1.73 -2.46
N GLU A 58 18.98 -0.45 -2.09
CA GLU A 58 17.73 0.28 -1.95
C GLU A 58 16.88 0.23 -3.23
N ASN A 59 17.52 0.38 -4.39
CA ASN A 59 16.87 0.32 -5.71
C ASN A 59 16.42 -1.11 -6.05
N GLY A 60 17.16 -2.12 -5.57
CA GLY A 60 16.75 -3.52 -5.67
C GLY A 60 15.45 -3.79 -4.90
N TYR A 61 15.32 -3.23 -3.69
CA TYR A 61 14.09 -3.34 -2.89
C TYR A 61 12.91 -2.59 -3.52
N PHE A 62 13.15 -1.44 -4.15
CA PHE A 62 12.15 -0.76 -4.96
C PHE A 62 11.65 -1.66 -6.11
N GLY A 63 12.59 -2.22 -6.89
CA GLY A 63 12.27 -3.13 -7.99
C GLY A 63 11.55 -4.41 -7.55
N LEU A 64 11.92 -4.95 -6.38
CA LEU A 64 11.25 -6.10 -5.76
C LEU A 64 9.80 -5.78 -5.41
N ALA A 65 9.56 -4.66 -4.71
CA ALA A 65 8.21 -4.21 -4.40
C ALA A 65 7.39 -3.98 -5.67
N TYR A 66 8.03 -3.46 -6.73
CA TYR A 66 7.35 -3.17 -7.99
C TYR A 66 6.90 -4.46 -8.68
N ALA A 67 7.77 -5.47 -8.72
CA ALA A 67 7.43 -6.77 -9.28
C ALA A 67 6.34 -7.47 -8.45
N LEU A 68 6.44 -7.42 -7.11
CA LEU A 68 5.45 -7.98 -6.19
C LEU A 68 4.07 -7.34 -6.39
N ALA A 69 4.00 -6.00 -6.42
CA ALA A 69 2.76 -5.26 -6.66
C ALA A 69 2.20 -5.55 -8.05
N SER A 70 3.04 -5.64 -9.07
CA SER A 70 2.61 -5.95 -10.44
C SER A 70 1.96 -7.32 -10.58
N ASP A 71 2.39 -8.30 -9.78
CA ASP A 71 1.91 -9.68 -9.88
C ASP A 71 0.73 -9.96 -8.94
N GLN A 72 0.73 -9.36 -7.74
CA GLN A 72 -0.15 -9.75 -6.64
C GLN A 72 -0.67 -8.54 -5.85
N LEU A 73 -0.99 -7.44 -6.53
CA LEU A 73 -1.41 -6.19 -5.90
C LEU A 73 -2.48 -6.37 -4.82
N GLU A 74 -3.54 -7.11 -5.13
CA GLU A 74 -4.66 -7.33 -4.20
C GLU A 74 -4.21 -8.03 -2.91
N ARG A 75 -3.38 -9.08 -3.02
CA ARG A 75 -2.83 -9.80 -1.86
C ARG A 75 -1.87 -8.93 -1.06
N PHE A 76 -1.08 -8.11 -1.76
CA PHE A 76 -0.13 -7.21 -1.13
C PHE A 76 -0.85 -6.13 -0.31
N LEU A 77 -1.85 -5.46 -0.89
CA LEU A 77 -2.65 -4.46 -0.19
C LEU A 77 -3.46 -5.06 0.96
N LEU A 78 -4.05 -6.24 0.76
CA LEU A 78 -4.72 -6.97 1.84
C LEU A 78 -3.79 -7.22 3.02
N SER A 79 -2.55 -7.63 2.76
CA SER A 79 -1.55 -7.87 3.82
C SER A 79 -1.23 -6.59 4.61
N ILE A 80 -1.14 -5.44 3.93
CA ILE A 80 -0.95 -4.13 4.57
C ILE A 80 -2.15 -3.78 5.44
N HIS A 81 -3.37 -3.93 4.93
CA HIS A 81 -4.59 -3.62 5.70
C HIS A 81 -4.80 -4.58 6.88
N ALA A 82 -4.45 -5.86 6.73
CA ALA A 82 -4.49 -6.84 7.81
C ALA A 82 -3.51 -6.48 8.92
N ALA A 83 -2.25 -6.16 8.59
CA ALA A 83 -1.26 -5.73 9.57
C ALA A 83 -1.65 -4.41 10.27
N ARG A 84 -2.31 -3.50 9.54
CA ARG A 84 -2.82 -2.22 10.06
C ARG A 84 -4.11 -2.34 10.87
N GLY A 85 -4.80 -3.47 10.78
CA GLY A 85 -6.14 -3.68 11.34
C GLY A 85 -7.20 -2.76 10.73
N THR A 86 -7.24 -2.68 9.40
CA THR A 86 -8.18 -1.85 8.62
C THR A 86 -8.86 -2.59 7.46
N VAL A 87 -8.89 -3.92 7.48
CA VAL A 87 -9.52 -4.78 6.47
C VAL A 87 -11.00 -4.46 6.34
N ALA A 88 -11.74 -4.37 7.45
CA ALA A 88 -13.19 -4.14 7.43
C ALA A 88 -13.57 -2.76 6.84
N GLN A 89 -12.63 -1.81 6.79
CA GLN A 89 -12.83 -0.50 6.19
C GLN A 89 -12.61 -0.49 4.66
N HIS A 90 -11.70 -1.33 4.15
CA HIS A 90 -11.21 -1.24 2.77
C HIS A 90 -11.63 -2.41 1.89
N ILE A 91 -12.06 -3.52 2.48
CA ILE A 91 -12.37 -4.75 1.76
C ILE A 91 -13.81 -5.13 2.04
N GLU A 92 -14.59 -5.22 0.97
CA GLU A 92 -15.97 -5.65 1.05
C GLU A 92 -16.03 -7.13 1.49
N PRO A 93 -16.91 -7.47 2.46
CA PRO A 93 -17.15 -8.85 2.86
C PRO A 93 -17.50 -9.73 1.65
N GLY A 94 -16.83 -10.87 1.52
CA GLY A 94 -17.04 -11.80 0.41
C GLY A 94 -16.37 -11.42 -0.91
N ALA A 95 -15.75 -10.25 -1.02
CA ALA A 95 -15.11 -9.82 -2.27
C ALA A 95 -13.79 -10.54 -2.59
N LEU A 96 -13.16 -11.18 -1.60
CA LEU A 96 -11.86 -11.83 -1.79
C LEU A 96 -12.00 -13.23 -2.44
N PRO A 97 -11.27 -13.50 -3.54
CA PRO A 97 -11.21 -14.82 -4.14
C PRO A 97 -10.61 -15.89 -3.21
N TRP A 98 -10.98 -17.15 -3.45
CA TRP A 98 -10.44 -18.31 -2.71
C TRP A 98 -8.92 -18.44 -2.73
N HIS A 99 -8.28 -18.03 -3.84
CA HIS A 99 -6.83 -18.10 -3.99
C HIS A 99 -6.07 -16.98 -3.25
N ILE A 100 -6.78 -16.01 -2.66
CA ILE A 100 -6.19 -14.93 -1.86
C ILE A 100 -6.33 -15.22 -0.37
N MET A 101 -7.57 -15.26 0.11
CA MET A 101 -7.89 -15.55 1.51
C MET A 101 -9.29 -16.19 1.68
N GLY A 102 -10.01 -16.42 0.58
CA GLY A 102 -11.42 -16.83 0.62
C GLY A 102 -12.37 -15.68 0.91
N PRO A 103 -13.66 -15.86 0.61
CA PRO A 103 -14.68 -14.87 0.91
C PRO A 103 -14.81 -14.74 2.43
N LEU A 104 -14.27 -13.66 2.99
CA LEU A 104 -14.37 -13.36 4.41
C LEU A 104 -15.77 -12.83 4.74
N SER A 105 -16.39 -13.35 5.80
CA SER A 105 -17.60 -12.77 6.36
C SER A 105 -17.30 -11.43 7.04
N VAL A 106 -18.34 -10.66 7.36
CA VAL A 106 -18.22 -9.41 8.12
C VAL A 106 -17.52 -9.67 9.46
N GLU A 107 -17.89 -10.75 10.15
CA GLU A 107 -17.32 -11.12 11.44
C GLU A 107 -15.83 -11.45 11.30
N GLN A 108 -15.44 -12.11 10.21
CA GLN A 108 -14.04 -12.45 9.96
C GLN A 108 -13.19 -11.22 9.62
N THR A 109 -13.71 -10.25 8.85
CA THR A 109 -12.96 -9.01 8.57
C THR A 109 -12.78 -8.17 9.85
N VAL A 110 -13.80 -8.12 10.71
CA VAL A 110 -13.72 -7.47 12.02
C VAL A 110 -12.77 -8.20 12.96
N GLU A 111 -12.76 -9.54 12.97
CA GLU A 111 -11.86 -10.34 13.81
C GLU A 111 -10.39 -10.12 13.44
N VAL A 112 -10.06 -10.07 12.14
CA VAL A 112 -8.69 -9.75 11.69
C VAL A 112 -8.26 -8.36 12.19
N ASP A 113 -9.14 -7.37 12.06
CA ASP A 113 -8.86 -6.02 12.54
C ASP A 113 -8.73 -5.95 14.06
N TYR A 114 -9.58 -6.69 14.77
CA TYR A 114 -9.54 -6.81 16.22
C TYR A 114 -8.22 -7.43 16.69
N GLN A 115 -7.78 -8.54 16.10
CA GLN A 115 -6.53 -9.20 16.47
C GLN A 115 -5.31 -8.32 16.22
N ALA A 116 -5.25 -7.66 15.06
CA ALA A 116 -4.14 -6.75 14.74
C ALA A 116 -4.04 -5.58 15.74
N ARG A 117 -5.19 -5.05 16.19
CA ARG A 117 -5.26 -3.97 17.19
C ARG A 117 -5.00 -4.48 18.61
N LEU A 118 -5.50 -5.67 18.95
CA LEU A 118 -5.29 -6.33 20.24
C LEU A 118 -3.79 -6.57 20.48
N TRP A 119 -3.09 -7.09 19.48
CA TRP A 119 -1.64 -7.26 19.52
C TRP A 119 -0.87 -5.97 19.25
N ASN A 120 -1.57 -4.85 19.04
CA ASN A 120 -1.00 -3.54 18.80
C ASN A 120 0.08 -3.54 17.70
N LEU A 121 -0.16 -4.32 16.64
CA LEU A 121 0.85 -4.63 15.61
C LEU A 121 1.43 -3.37 14.98
N ARG A 122 0.58 -2.38 14.69
CA ARG A 122 0.98 -1.09 14.11
C ARG A 122 1.99 -0.37 15.00
N SER A 123 1.65 -0.12 16.27
CA SER A 123 2.53 0.63 17.18
C SER A 123 3.84 -0.12 17.43
N HIS A 124 3.79 -1.45 17.52
CA HIS A 124 4.99 -2.27 17.62
C HIS A 124 5.87 -2.18 16.37
N ALA A 125 5.28 -2.19 15.18
CA ALA A 125 6.00 -2.04 13.91
C ALA A 125 6.64 -0.65 13.79
N GLU A 126 5.88 0.42 14.06
CA GLU A 126 6.36 1.80 14.04
C GLU A 126 7.54 1.99 15.01
N ALA A 127 7.41 1.53 16.25
CA ALA A 127 8.49 1.60 17.24
C ALA A 127 9.68 0.68 16.93
N ALA A 128 9.52 -0.31 16.04
CA ALA A 128 10.60 -1.20 15.64
C ALA A 128 11.46 -0.61 14.52
N VAL A 129 10.91 0.29 13.69
CA VAL A 129 11.65 0.93 12.58
C VAL A 129 12.94 1.58 13.09
N ASP A 130 12.88 2.25 14.24
CA ASP A 130 14.03 2.93 14.83
C ASP A 130 15.13 2.00 15.32
N ARG A 131 14.79 0.73 15.57
CA ARG A 131 15.73 -0.31 16.01
C ARG A 131 16.35 -1.08 14.85
N LEU A 132 15.87 -0.88 13.62
CA LEU A 132 16.44 -1.51 12.44
C LEU A 132 17.82 -0.94 12.12
N HIS A 133 18.71 -1.79 11.64
CA HIS A 133 20.00 -1.37 11.09
C HIS A 133 19.78 -0.31 10.00
N PRO A 134 20.59 0.77 9.94
CA PRO A 134 20.37 1.87 9.00
C PRO A 134 20.23 1.44 7.54
N GLN A 135 21.04 0.48 7.08
CA GLN A 135 20.92 -0.08 5.72
C GLN A 135 19.56 -0.73 5.48
N VAL A 136 19.07 -1.51 6.46
CA VAL A 136 17.76 -2.19 6.35
C VAL A 136 16.63 -1.17 6.27
N ARG A 137 16.71 -0.08 7.05
CA ARG A 137 15.75 1.02 6.99
C ARG A 137 15.71 1.65 5.60
N ARG A 138 16.88 1.96 5.00
CA ARG A 138 16.97 2.49 3.64
C ARG A 138 16.43 1.53 2.58
N ASN A 139 16.72 0.24 2.72
CA ASN A 139 16.20 -0.79 1.81
C ASN A 139 14.66 -0.83 1.84
N TYR A 140 14.06 -0.85 3.04
CA TYR A 140 12.60 -0.82 3.17
C TYR A 140 11.99 0.53 2.80
N ALA A 141 12.71 1.64 2.93
CA ALA A 141 12.27 2.93 2.39
C ALA A 141 12.10 2.86 0.86
N GLY A 142 13.05 2.23 0.15
CA GLY A 142 12.92 1.93 -1.28
C GLY A 142 11.72 1.03 -1.60
N PHE A 143 11.50 -0.02 -0.80
CA PHE A 143 10.33 -0.90 -0.95
C PHE A 143 8.99 -0.15 -0.79
N VAL A 144 8.90 0.73 0.21
CA VAL A 144 7.68 1.51 0.51
C VAL A 144 7.42 2.56 -0.56
N ALA A 145 8.46 3.19 -1.11
CA ALA A 145 8.34 4.21 -2.16
C ALA A 145 7.68 3.70 -3.45
N THR A 146 7.71 2.40 -3.71
CA THR A 146 7.00 1.78 -4.84
C THR A 146 5.48 1.94 -4.74
N GLY A 147 4.92 1.95 -3.53
CA GLY A 147 3.47 2.03 -3.32
C GLY A 147 2.85 3.22 -4.05
N SER A 148 3.48 4.39 -3.96
CA SER A 148 3.04 5.61 -4.65
C SER A 148 3.15 5.56 -6.18
N THR A 149 4.12 4.84 -6.73
CA THR A 149 4.35 4.81 -8.20
C THR A 149 3.46 3.79 -8.91
N HIS A 150 3.16 2.67 -8.26
CA HIS A 150 2.33 1.62 -8.86
C HIS A 150 0.85 2.04 -8.99
N THR A 151 0.29 2.76 -8.01
CA THR A 151 -1.11 3.22 -8.06
C THR A 151 -1.38 4.23 -9.19
N SER A 152 -0.34 4.94 -9.64
CA SER A 152 -0.43 5.98 -10.68
C SER A 152 -0.28 5.51 -12.13
N ARG A 153 0.09 4.24 -12.40
CA ARG A 153 0.30 3.74 -13.78
C ARG A 153 -0.47 2.45 -14.06
N THR A 154 -1.78 2.54 -14.17
CA THR A 154 -2.63 1.53 -14.85
C THR A 154 -2.48 1.68 -16.37
N THR A 155 -1.31 1.37 -16.92
CA THR A 155 -1.16 1.16 -18.37
C THR A 155 -0.90 -0.34 -18.59
N PRO A 156 -1.75 -1.05 -19.35
CA PRO A 156 -1.49 -2.46 -19.63
C PRO A 156 -0.25 -2.53 -20.53
N ILE A 157 0.83 -3.08 -19.98
CA ILE A 157 2.03 -3.38 -20.75
C ILE A 157 1.67 -4.58 -21.63
N SER A 158 1.41 -4.30 -22.91
CA SER A 158 1.22 -5.31 -23.95
C SER A 158 2.56 -5.95 -24.32
N PHE A 159 2.61 -7.28 -24.36
CA PHE A 159 3.81 -8.04 -24.71
C PHE A 159 3.59 -8.84 -26.01
N PRO A 160 4.41 -8.63 -27.06
CA PRO A 160 4.43 -9.53 -28.22
C PRO A 160 5.12 -10.86 -27.84
N ALA A 161 4.50 -11.97 -28.23
CA ALA A 161 4.98 -13.32 -27.93
C ALA A 161 6.35 -13.60 -28.58
N GLY A 162 7.31 -14.12 -27.81
CA GLY A 162 8.50 -14.80 -28.34
C GLY A 162 9.90 -14.22 -28.02
N ARG A 163 10.05 -13.19 -27.18
CA ARG A 163 11.37 -12.62 -26.81
C ARG A 163 11.61 -12.66 -25.29
N PRO A 164 12.84 -12.88 -24.79
CA PRO A 164 13.16 -12.68 -23.38
C PRO A 164 12.71 -11.28 -22.92
N ARG A 165 11.89 -11.27 -21.86
CA ARG A 165 11.14 -10.13 -21.35
C ARG A 165 12.10 -9.09 -20.79
N THR A 166 12.26 -7.96 -21.46
CA THR A 166 13.03 -6.82 -20.96
C THR A 166 12.08 -5.66 -20.71
N SER A 167 11.87 -5.31 -19.44
CA SER A 167 11.20 -4.06 -19.07
C SER A 167 12.19 -3.21 -18.30
N ARG A 168 12.60 -2.06 -18.88
CA ARG A 168 13.36 -1.02 -18.18
C ARG A 168 12.37 -0.04 -17.58
N LEU A 169 12.52 0.27 -16.29
CA LEU A 169 11.78 1.36 -15.66
C LEU A 169 12.52 2.68 -15.98
N PRO A 170 11.84 3.71 -16.52
CA PRO A 170 12.44 5.02 -16.66
C PRO A 170 12.59 5.67 -15.28
N THR A 171 13.70 6.40 -15.10
CA THR A 171 14.09 7.17 -13.91
C THR A 171 13.11 8.27 -13.58
#